data_AF-A0A2G9NKQ4-F1
#
_entry.id   AF-A0A2G9NKQ4-F1
#
_cell.length_a   1.000
_cell.length_b   1.000
_cell.length_c   1.000
_cell.angle_alpha   90.00
_cell.angle_beta   90.00
_cell.angle_gamma   90.00
#
_symmetry.space_group_name_H-M   'P 1'
#
loop_
_entity.id
_entity.type
_entity.pdbx_description
1 polymer ?
#
loop_
_entity_poly.entity_id
_entity_poly.type
_entity_poly.pdbx_seq_one_letter_code
_entity_poly.pdbx_strand_id
1 'polypeptide(L)'
;MFQVVEEEPVWQCSVRYVTFMGIGQDPHTFAMIVDVGKQCFQCTVFWCEPDAGHVSEAVQAACMVQYQKCVVASSSSRMKPKGGNGKSLLKIKRTTSVDSPISPFNSSGHTLQKNGGTSKRRGVMAFFEAFKQKHVRHSP
;
A
#
# COMPACT_ATOMS: atom_id res chain seq x y z
N MET A 1 -38.88 -16.91 20.49
CA MET A 1 -37.40 -16.85 20.63
C MET A 1 -36.84 -17.52 19.38
N PHE A 2 -36.53 -16.74 18.34
CA PHE A 2 -35.88 -17.31 17.16
C PHE A 2 -34.43 -17.53 17.54
N GLN A 3 -34.06 -18.80 17.68
CA GLN A 3 -32.69 -19.19 17.91
C GLN A 3 -31.93 -18.88 16.62
N VAL A 4 -31.19 -17.77 16.63
CA VAL A 4 -30.23 -17.46 15.56
C VAL A 4 -29.20 -18.58 15.63
N VAL A 5 -29.28 -19.53 14.69
CA VAL A 5 -28.22 -20.51 14.48
C VAL A 5 -27.05 -19.69 13.96
N GLU A 6 -26.05 -19.50 14.82
CA GLU A 6 -24.82 -18.81 14.45
C GLU A 6 -24.07 -19.73 13.48
N GLU A 7 -24.26 -19.53 12.17
CA GLU A 7 -23.51 -20.26 11.15
C GLU A 7 -22.02 -19.94 11.32
N GLU A 8 -21.22 -20.98 11.54
CA GLU A 8 -19.77 -20.84 11.55
C GLU A 8 -19.28 -20.39 10.17
N PRO A 9 -18.37 -19.40 10.09
CA PRO A 9 -17.90 -18.89 8.81
C PRO A 9 -17.07 -19.98 8.09
N VAL A 10 -17.53 -20.36 6.90
CA VAL A 10 -16.81 -21.31 6.01
C VAL A 10 -15.40 -20.81 5.68
N TRP A 11 -15.21 -19.50 5.62
CA TRP A 11 -13.90 -18.88 5.44
C TRP A 11 -13.83 -17.52 6.13
N GLN A 12 -12.68 -17.22 6.74
CA GLN A 12 -12.42 -15.94 7.38
C GLN A 12 -10.97 -15.52 7.16
N CYS A 13 -10.75 -14.23 6.88
CA CYS A 13 -9.43 -13.63 6.83
C CYS A 13 -9.43 -12.26 7.51
N SER A 14 -8.39 -11.97 8.30
CA SER A 14 -8.17 -10.60 8.80
C SER A 14 -7.55 -9.74 7.71
N VAL A 15 -8.16 -8.58 7.45
CA VAL A 15 -7.73 -7.59 6.45
C VAL A 15 -6.25 -7.22 6.54
N ARG A 16 -5.68 -7.21 7.75
CA ARG A 16 -4.27 -6.87 8.01
C ARG A 16 -3.26 -7.81 7.32
N TYR A 17 -3.68 -9.02 6.97
CA TYR A 17 -2.83 -10.04 6.34
C TYR A 17 -3.02 -10.11 4.82
N VAL A 18 -3.98 -9.37 4.27
CA VAL A 18 -4.19 -9.28 2.82
C VAL A 18 -3.04 -8.48 2.23
N THR A 19 -2.26 -9.11 1.35
CA THR A 19 -1.13 -8.48 0.68
C THR A 19 -1.46 -8.04 -0.73
N PHE A 20 -2.35 -8.77 -1.39
CA PHE A 20 -2.83 -8.45 -2.72
C PHE A 20 -4.26 -8.95 -2.93
N MET A 21 -5.02 -8.26 -3.78
CA MET A 21 -6.38 -8.67 -4.17
C MET A 21 -6.73 -8.12 -5.55
N GLY A 22 -7.66 -8.75 -6.25
CA GLY A 22 -8.15 -8.24 -7.52
C GLY A 22 -9.14 -9.16 -8.21
N ILE A 23 -9.76 -8.62 -9.27
CA ILE A 23 -10.58 -9.37 -10.21
C ILE A 23 -9.66 -9.97 -11.29
N GLY A 24 -9.94 -11.22 -11.68
CA GLY A 24 -9.21 -11.93 -12.72
C GLY A 24 -9.49 -11.41 -14.14
N GLN A 25 -9.02 -12.15 -15.14
CA GLN A 25 -9.41 -11.90 -16.53
C GLN A 25 -10.90 -12.17 -16.76
N ASP A 26 -11.42 -13.19 -16.07
CA ASP A 26 -12.86 -13.44 -15.98
C ASP A 26 -13.47 -12.50 -14.92
N PRO A 27 -14.50 -11.70 -15.25
CA PRO A 27 -15.11 -10.76 -14.32
C PRO A 27 -15.78 -11.40 -13.11
N HIS A 28 -16.13 -12.69 -13.16
CA HIS A 28 -16.71 -13.43 -12.03
C HIS A 28 -15.65 -13.89 -11.02
N THR A 29 -14.37 -13.86 -11.40
CA THR A 29 -13.29 -14.37 -10.57
C THR A 29 -12.70 -13.25 -9.70
N PHE A 30 -12.78 -13.40 -8.38
CA PHE A 30 -12.08 -12.55 -7.43
C PHE A 30 -11.06 -13.34 -6.62
N ALA A 31 -9.87 -12.79 -6.46
CA ALA A 31 -8.79 -13.45 -5.74
C ALA A 31 -8.21 -12.55 -4.65
N MET A 32 -7.84 -13.17 -3.53
CA MET A 32 -7.10 -12.55 -2.44
C MET A 32 -5.85 -13.37 -2.14
N ILE A 33 -4.73 -12.68 -1.96
CA ILE A 33 -3.47 -13.25 -1.52
C ILE A 33 -3.23 -12.77 -0.10
N VAL A 34 -3.04 -13.73 0.79
CA VAL A 34 -2.92 -13.53 2.24
C VAL A 34 -1.58 -14.06 2.70
N ASP A 35 -0.85 -13.29 3.49
CA ASP A 35 0.30 -13.78 4.24
C ASP A 35 -0.20 -14.59 5.44
N VAL A 36 -0.05 -15.91 5.39
CA VAL A 36 -0.40 -16.82 6.49
C VAL A 36 0.71 -16.89 7.55
N GLY A 37 1.77 -16.10 7.39
CA GLY A 37 2.90 -15.96 8.30
C GLY A 37 4.20 -16.49 7.70
N LYS A 38 5.33 -15.97 8.17
CA LYS A 38 6.69 -16.38 7.74
C LYS A 38 6.91 -16.28 6.22
N GLN A 39 6.30 -15.29 5.55
CA GLN A 39 6.36 -15.15 4.09
C GLN A 39 5.76 -16.36 3.35
N CYS A 40 4.83 -17.08 3.98
CA CYS A 40 4.01 -18.09 3.33
C CYS A 40 2.72 -17.43 2.85
N PHE A 41 2.42 -17.56 1.56
CA PHE A 41 1.28 -16.89 0.95
C PHE A 41 0.23 -17.89 0.49
N GLN A 42 -1.03 -17.62 0.82
CA GLN A 42 -2.19 -18.36 0.33
C GLN A 42 -2.99 -17.50 -0.63
N CYS A 43 -3.26 -18.02 -1.83
CA CYS A 43 -4.19 -17.42 -2.77
C CYS A 43 -5.55 -18.11 -2.62
N THR A 44 -6.59 -17.34 -2.32
CA THR A 44 -7.98 -17.82 -2.27
C THR A 44 -8.74 -17.16 -3.41
N VAL A 45 -9.49 -17.95 -4.17
CA VAL A 45 -10.25 -17.51 -5.34
C VAL A 45 -11.72 -17.79 -5.10
N PHE A 46 -12.55 -16.81 -5.41
CA PHE A 46 -14.00 -16.83 -5.31
C PHE A 46 -14.61 -16.66 -6.68
N TRP A 47 -15.71 -17.38 -6.92
CA TRP A 47 -16.60 -17.15 -8.04
C TRP A 47 -17.78 -16.30 -7.56
N CYS A 48 -18.06 -15.20 -8.23
CA CYS A 48 -19.07 -14.22 -7.84
C CYS A 48 -20.07 -14.00 -8.97
N GLU A 49 -21.36 -14.01 -8.62
CA GLU A 49 -22.47 -13.68 -9.52
C GLU A 49 -23.11 -12.36 -9.07
N PRO A 50 -23.47 -11.44 -10.00
CA PRO A 50 -23.28 -11.53 -11.45
C PRO A 50 -21.85 -11.22 -11.91
N ASP A 51 -21.03 -10.60 -11.06
CA ASP A 51 -19.60 -10.38 -11.26
C ASP A 51 -18.95 -10.09 -9.89
N ALA A 52 -17.63 -9.97 -9.86
CA ALA A 52 -16.90 -9.74 -8.62
C ALA A 52 -16.66 -8.26 -8.27
N GLY A 53 -17.28 -7.32 -9.00
CA GLY A 53 -17.15 -5.88 -8.80
C GLY A 53 -17.49 -5.46 -7.38
N HIS A 54 -18.72 -5.73 -6.94
CA HIS A 54 -19.21 -5.37 -5.60
C HIS A 54 -18.36 -5.96 -4.47
N VAL A 55 -17.96 -7.24 -4.60
CA VAL A 55 -17.12 -7.92 -3.60
C VAL A 55 -15.75 -7.25 -3.54
N SER A 56 -15.13 -7.01 -4.69
CA SER A 56 -13.81 -6.38 -4.76
C SER A 56 -13.81 -4.96 -4.17
N GLU A 57 -14.85 -4.16 -4.43
CA GLU A 57 -15.00 -2.81 -3.89
C GLU A 57 -15.17 -2.82 -2.37
N ALA A 58 -16.01 -3.72 -1.85
CA ALA A 58 -16.24 -3.85 -0.41
C ALA A 58 -14.96 -4.24 0.34
N VAL A 59 -14.22 -5.23 -0.17
CA VAL A 59 -12.95 -5.65 0.42
C VAL A 59 -11.91 -4.52 0.31
N GLN A 60 -11.86 -3.81 -0.82
CA GLN A 60 -10.93 -2.70 -1.01
C GLN A 60 -11.22 -1.57 0.00
N ALA A 61 -12.49 -1.20 0.19
CA ALA A 61 -12.88 -0.20 1.17
C ALA A 61 -12.50 -0.61 2.59
N ALA A 62 -12.71 -1.88 2.95
CA ALA A 62 -12.29 -2.42 4.24
C ALA A 62 -10.76 -2.35 4.43
N CYS A 63 -9.98 -2.73 3.40
CA CYS A 63 -8.53 -2.60 3.38
C CYS A 63 -8.10 -1.14 3.60
N MET A 64 -8.74 -0.18 2.93
CA MET A 64 -8.41 1.24 3.06
C MET A 64 -8.68 1.77 4.48
N VAL A 65 -9.83 1.44 5.07
CA VAL A 65 -10.17 1.85 6.45
C VAL A 65 -9.15 1.29 7.43
N GLN A 66 -8.78 0.01 7.30
CA GLN A 66 -7.80 -0.60 8.21
C GLN A 66 -6.40 -0.01 8.04
N TYR A 67 -5.96 0.21 6.80
CA TYR A 67 -4.69 0.88 6.52
C TYR A 67 -4.65 2.26 7.16
N GLN A 68 -5.70 3.06 6.98
CA GLN A 68 -5.80 4.40 7.57
C GLN A 68 -5.72 4.34 9.10
N LYS A 69 -6.42 3.39 9.75
CA LYS A 69 -6.38 3.20 11.21
C LYS A 69 -4.95 2.94 11.71
N CYS A 70 -4.21 2.08 11.01
CA CYS A 70 -2.82 1.78 11.37
C CYS A 70 -1.89 2.99 11.19
N VAL A 71 -2.05 3.76 10.12
CA VAL A 71 -1.24 4.97 9.86
C VAL A 71 -1.50 6.02 10.93
N VAL A 72 -2.76 6.27 11.27
CA VAL A 72 -3.15 7.26 12.30
C VAL A 72 -2.68 6.85 13.70
N ALA A 73 -2.79 5.57 14.07
CA ALA A 73 -2.26 5.09 15.33
C ALA A 73 -0.72 5.25 15.40
N SER A 74 -0.03 5.00 14.29
CA SER A 74 1.43 5.12 14.19
C SER A 74 1.94 6.56 14.17
N SER A 75 1.13 7.52 13.72
CA SER A 75 1.46 8.95 13.80
C SER A 75 1.18 9.52 15.18
N SER A 76 0.09 9.08 15.82
CA SER A 76 -0.25 9.43 17.21
C SER A 76 0.79 8.93 18.21
N SER A 77 1.32 7.71 18.03
CA SER A 77 2.38 7.17 18.90
C SER A 77 3.70 7.93 18.80
N ARG A 78 3.95 8.63 17.68
CA ARG A 78 5.17 9.42 17.44
C ARG A 78 5.12 10.83 18.06
N MET A 79 3.95 11.25 18.57
CA MET A 79 3.71 12.58 19.15
C MET A 79 3.63 12.60 20.68
N LYS A 80 4.06 11.54 21.38
CA LYS A 80 4.33 11.65 22.83
C LYS A 80 5.74 12.21 23.04
N PRO A 81 5.93 13.51 23.37
CA PRO A 81 7.19 13.96 23.93
C PRO A 81 7.36 13.26 25.28
N LYS A 82 8.34 12.36 25.36
CA LYS A 82 8.85 11.89 26.65
C LYS A 82 9.44 13.13 27.32
N GLY A 83 8.83 13.55 28.43
CA GLY A 83 9.18 14.78 29.14
C GLY A 83 10.68 14.85 29.43
N GLY A 84 11.30 15.94 28.97
CA GLY A 84 12.62 16.39 29.40
C GLY A 84 12.46 17.76 30.01
N ASN A 85 12.52 17.81 31.34
CA ASN A 85 12.59 19.05 32.09
C ASN A 85 13.90 19.75 31.71
N GLY A 86 13.82 20.83 30.93
CA GLY A 86 14.99 21.55 30.45
C GLY A 86 14.59 22.93 30.00
N LYS A 87 14.71 23.91 30.90
CA LYS A 87 14.62 25.33 30.53
C LYS A 87 15.75 25.63 29.55
N SER A 88 15.45 25.70 28.26
CA SER A 88 16.36 26.26 27.27
C SER A 88 15.56 27.06 26.26
N LEU A 89 15.35 28.33 26.60
CA LEU A 89 14.79 29.36 25.75
C LEU A 89 15.88 29.76 24.72
N LEU A 90 16.16 28.89 23.76
CA LEU A 90 16.99 29.27 22.61
C LEU A 90 16.09 30.03 21.63
N LYS A 91 16.09 31.34 21.84
CA LYS A 91 15.47 32.36 20.98
C LYS A 91 16.11 32.26 19.60
N ILE A 92 15.42 31.61 18.65
CA ILE A 92 15.84 31.59 17.25
C ILE A 92 15.71 33.02 16.70
N LYS A 93 16.86 33.68 16.53
CA LYS A 93 16.98 34.98 15.86
C LYS A 93 16.91 34.72 14.36
N ARG A 94 15.77 35.06 13.74
CA ARG A 94 15.69 35.19 12.28
C ARG A 94 16.63 36.33 11.87
N THR A 95 17.67 36.03 11.12
CA THR A 95 18.41 37.05 10.37
C THR A 95 18.10 36.85 8.89
N THR A 96 17.12 37.62 8.42
CA THR A 96 17.07 38.07 7.04
C THR A 96 18.30 38.96 6.80
N SER A 97 19.16 38.59 5.87
CA SER A 97 20.13 39.52 5.30
C SER A 97 20.25 39.26 3.81
N VAL A 98 20.39 40.37 3.13
CA VAL A 98 20.19 40.67 1.72
C VAL A 98 21.33 40.18 0.80
N ASP A 99 20.92 39.97 -0.44
CA ASP A 99 21.61 39.95 -1.74
C ASP A 99 23.08 40.39 -1.80
N SER A 100 23.90 39.67 -2.59
CA SER A 100 24.90 40.28 -3.46
C SER A 100 25.27 39.38 -4.65
N PRO A 101 25.63 39.94 -5.82
CA PRO A 101 25.55 39.26 -7.10
C PRO A 101 26.92 39.05 -7.80
N ILE A 102 26.85 38.38 -8.96
CA ILE A 102 27.78 38.35 -10.10
C ILE A 102 28.82 37.21 -10.15
N SER A 103 28.70 36.46 -11.26
CA SER A 103 29.39 35.31 -11.85
C SER A 103 30.77 35.70 -12.46
N PRO A 104 31.47 34.93 -13.35
CA PRO A 104 31.23 33.58 -13.90
C PRO A 104 32.49 32.66 -13.96
N PHE A 105 32.33 31.34 -14.16
CA PHE A 105 33.16 30.57 -15.10
C PHE A 105 32.51 29.21 -15.45
N ASN A 106 32.86 28.72 -16.63
CA ASN A 106 32.01 28.05 -17.60
C ASN A 106 32.20 26.51 -17.68
N SER A 107 31.13 25.86 -18.17
CA SER A 107 31.10 24.63 -19.00
C SER A 107 31.71 23.32 -18.47
N SER A 108 30.84 22.34 -18.22
CA SER A 108 30.83 21.03 -18.92
C SER A 108 29.52 20.30 -18.61
N GLY A 109 28.73 20.04 -19.65
CA GLY A 109 27.37 19.52 -19.53
C GLY A 109 27.29 18.03 -19.23
N HIS A 110 26.22 17.64 -18.54
CA HIS A 110 25.37 16.53 -18.98
C HIS A 110 23.93 16.86 -18.55
N THR A 111 23.11 17.16 -19.56
CA THR A 111 21.65 17.22 -19.44
C THR A 111 21.12 15.82 -19.25
N LEU A 112 20.67 15.49 -18.04
CA LEU A 112 19.65 14.47 -17.83
C LEU A 112 18.33 15.18 -17.57
N GLN A 113 17.70 15.51 -18.68
CA GLN A 113 16.27 15.75 -18.75
C GLN A 113 15.57 14.43 -18.39
N LYS A 114 14.42 14.55 -17.69
CA LYS A 114 13.17 13.87 -18.03
C LYS A 114 12.54 13.03 -16.90
N ASN A 115 11.33 13.50 -16.57
CA ASN A 115 10.16 12.80 -16.08
C ASN A 115 10.11 12.33 -14.63
N GLY A 116 9.20 12.98 -13.91
CA GLY A 116 8.56 12.42 -12.73
C GLY A 116 7.76 11.15 -13.04
N GLY A 117 7.44 10.42 -11.98
CA GLY A 117 6.53 9.28 -12.03
C GLY A 117 7.01 8.07 -11.25
N THR A 118 6.59 7.98 -9.99
CA THR A 118 6.19 6.70 -9.36
C THR A 118 7.22 5.55 -9.34
N SER A 119 8.32 5.66 -8.58
CA SER A 119 9.15 4.49 -8.24
C SER A 119 8.40 3.38 -7.48
N LYS A 120 7.23 3.68 -6.89
CA LYS A 120 6.39 2.70 -6.19
C LYS A 120 5.63 1.74 -7.11
N ARG A 121 5.46 2.05 -8.40
CA ARG A 121 4.69 1.22 -9.35
C ARG A 121 5.46 0.01 -9.89
N ARG A 122 6.79 0.06 -9.92
CA ARG A 122 7.61 -0.99 -10.54
C ARG A 122 7.49 -2.34 -9.83
N GLY A 123 7.41 -2.34 -8.50
CA GLY A 123 7.34 -3.60 -7.72
C GLY A 123 6.01 -4.34 -7.89
N VAL A 124 4.90 -3.62 -7.90
CA VAL A 124 3.56 -4.21 -8.05
C VAL A 124 3.35 -4.76 -9.46
N MET A 125 3.85 -4.07 -10.49
CA MET A 125 3.77 -4.55 -11.87
C MET A 125 4.64 -5.79 -12.12
N ALA A 126 5.82 -5.88 -11.50
CA ALA A 126 6.66 -7.08 -11.58
C ALA A 126 6.00 -8.32 -10.96
N PHE A 127 5.23 -8.13 -9.88
CA PHE A 127 4.43 -9.21 -9.28
C PHE A 127 3.37 -9.72 -10.25
N PHE A 128 2.60 -8.82 -10.87
CA PHE A 128 1.61 -9.20 -11.88
C PHE A 128 2.23 -9.89 -13.10
N GLU A 129 3.39 -9.43 -13.56
CA GLU A 129 4.10 -10.02 -14.69
C GLU A 129 4.50 -11.47 -14.43
N ALA A 130 4.96 -11.78 -13.22
CA ALA A 130 5.31 -13.15 -12.80
C ALA A 130 4.11 -14.11 -12.86
N PHE A 131 2.89 -13.64 -12.60
CA PHE A 131 1.67 -14.44 -12.75
C PHE A 131 1.30 -14.70 -14.21
N LYS A 132 1.50 -13.71 -15.10
CA LYS A 132 1.24 -13.89 -16.54
C LYS A 132 2.19 -14.87 -17.21
N GLN A 133 3.41 -15.00 -16.69
CA GLN A 133 4.44 -15.88 -17.26
C GLN A 133 4.17 -17.38 -16.99
N LYS A 134 3.27 -17.73 -16.07
CA LYS A 134 2.98 -19.13 -15.72
C LYS A 134 2.01 -19.84 -16.68
N HIS A 135 1.38 -19.14 -17.63
CA HIS A 135 0.45 -19.75 -18.60
C HIS A 135 1.08 -20.22 -19.92
N VAL A 136 2.42 -20.22 -20.05
CA VAL A 136 3.11 -20.66 -21.30
C VAL A 136 3.94 -21.92 -21.09
N ARG A 137 3.51 -22.87 -20.24
CA ARG A 137 4.05 -24.23 -20.33
C ARG A 137 2.97 -25.29 -20.11
N HIS A 138 2.86 -26.12 -21.16
CA HIS A 138 2.14 -27.37 -21.32
C HIS A 138 0.71 -27.31 -21.86
N SER A 139 0.61 -27.55 -23.17
CA SER A 139 -0.25 -28.61 -23.72
C SER A 139 0.60 -29.37 -24.77
N PRO A 140 0.47 -30.70 -24.89
CA PRO A 140 1.30 -31.56 -25.73
C PRO A 140 1.23 -31.23 -27.22
#